data_AF-C1N8B8-F1
#
_entry.id   AF-C1N8B8-F1
#
_cell.length_a   1.000
_cell.length_b   1.000
_cell.length_c   1.000
_cell.angle_alpha   90.00
_cell.angle_beta   90.00
_cell.angle_gamma   90.00
#
_symmetry.space_group_name_H-M   'P 1'
#
loop_
_entity.id
_entity.type
_entity.pdbx_description
1 polymer ?
#
loop_
_entity_poly.entity_id
_entity_poly.type
_entity_poly.pdbx_seq_one_letter_code
_entity_poly.pdbx_strand_id
1 'polypeptide(L)'
;MAPPSPAPEDERDSVDLYATLGLTRDASSGAIKKAYRTLALRFHPDKNPGDEVATETFKDIGKAYAILSDAKKKKYYDDTGD
;
A
#
# COMPACT_ATOMS: atom_id res chain seq x y z
N MET A 1 29.21 -14.06 -2.04
CA MET A 1 28.67 -12.71 -1.79
C MET A 1 27.55 -12.52 -2.79
N ALA A 2 26.31 -12.40 -2.32
CA ALA A 2 25.10 -12.62 -3.12
C ALA A 2 24.97 -11.59 -4.27
N PRO A 3 24.48 -12.00 -5.46
CA PRO A 3 24.25 -11.10 -6.58
C PRO A 3 23.15 -10.07 -6.25
N PRO A 4 23.24 -8.84 -6.81
CA PRO A 4 22.21 -7.82 -6.67
C PRO A 4 20.91 -8.24 -7.37
N SER A 5 19.81 -7.84 -6.77
CA SER A 5 18.41 -8.11 -7.12
C SER A 5 18.10 -8.11 -8.62
N PRO A 6 17.38 -9.13 -9.13
CA PRO A 6 16.61 -8.97 -10.34
C PRO A 6 15.31 -8.25 -9.96
N ALA A 7 15.21 -6.95 -10.22
CA ALA A 7 13.92 -6.27 -10.27
C ALA A 7 13.30 -6.61 -11.64
N PRO A 8 12.13 -7.27 -11.71
CA PRO A 8 11.39 -7.34 -12.95
C PRO A 8 10.70 -5.99 -13.18
N GLU A 9 11.08 -5.36 -14.30
CA GLU A 9 10.43 -4.23 -14.96
C GLU A 9 9.04 -4.64 -15.49
N ASP A 10 8.13 -5.10 -14.62
CA ASP A 10 6.75 -5.37 -15.05
C ASP A 10 5.98 -4.05 -15.08
N GLU A 11 5.98 -3.41 -16.24
CA GLU A 11 4.95 -2.49 -16.70
C GLU A 11 3.63 -3.26 -16.79
N ARG A 12 2.87 -3.30 -15.70
CA ARG A 12 1.41 -3.37 -15.77
C ARG A 12 0.79 -2.40 -14.78
N ASP A 13 0.13 -1.43 -15.38
CA ASP A 13 -0.76 -0.45 -14.81
C ASP A 13 -1.90 -1.18 -14.05
N SER A 14 -1.69 -1.44 -12.77
CA SER A 14 -2.69 -1.98 -11.86
C SER A 14 -2.63 -1.15 -10.59
N VAL A 15 -3.27 0.02 -10.63
CA VAL A 15 -3.67 0.89 -9.51
C VAL A 15 -2.75 0.75 -8.29
N ASP A 16 -1.69 1.57 -8.20
CA ASP A 16 -0.60 1.44 -7.24
C ASP A 16 -1.01 1.51 -5.75
N LEU A 17 -1.65 0.47 -5.22
CA LEU A 17 -1.92 0.30 -3.79
C LEU A 17 -0.60 0.39 -2.99
N TYR A 18 0.49 -0.06 -3.62
CA TYR A 18 1.84 0.07 -3.09
C TYR A 18 2.27 1.55 -3.01
N ALA A 19 2.10 2.34 -4.06
CA ALA A 19 2.43 3.77 -4.03
C ALA A 19 1.55 4.55 -3.04
N THR A 20 0.29 4.15 -2.86
CA THR A 20 -0.60 4.71 -1.82
C THR A 20 -0.02 4.54 -0.42
N LEU A 21 0.62 3.40 -0.15
CA LEU A 21 1.34 3.13 1.10
C LEU A 21 2.76 3.73 1.12
N GLY A 22 3.15 4.49 0.10
CA GLY A 22 4.53 4.97 -0.07
C GLY A 22 5.55 3.84 -0.20
N LEU A 23 5.11 2.69 -0.69
CA LEU A 23 5.89 1.48 -0.84
C LEU A 23 6.12 1.17 -2.32
N THR A 24 7.20 0.46 -2.58
CA THR A 24 7.46 -0.12 -3.90
C THR A 24 6.72 -1.44 -4.05
N ARG A 25 6.46 -1.85 -5.30
CA ARG A 25 5.89 -3.17 -5.65
C ARG A 25 6.64 -4.37 -5.07
N ASP A 26 7.93 -4.18 -4.73
CA ASP A 26 8.78 -5.18 -4.07
C ASP A 26 8.51 -5.31 -2.55
N ALA A 27 7.66 -4.44 -1.99
CA ALA A 27 7.38 -4.45 -0.57
C ALA A 27 6.64 -5.73 -0.15
N SER A 28 7.30 -6.48 0.73
CA SER A 28 6.71 -7.65 1.38
C SER A 28 5.51 -7.27 2.27
N SER A 29 4.62 -8.23 2.54
CA SER A 29 3.47 -8.04 3.43
C SER A 29 3.85 -7.47 4.81
N GLY A 30 5.05 -7.77 5.30
CA GLY A 30 5.61 -7.16 6.52
C GLY A 30 5.90 -5.66 6.37
N ALA A 31 6.44 -5.22 5.24
CA ALA A 31 6.67 -3.81 4.93
C ALA A 31 5.33 -3.07 4.77
N ILE A 32 4.35 -3.65 4.09
CA ILE A 32 2.98 -3.12 3.94
C ILE A 32 2.35 -2.87 5.31
N LYS A 33 2.41 -3.85 6.22
CA LYS A 33 1.86 -3.74 7.58
C LYS A 33 2.57 -2.67 8.42
N LYS A 34 3.89 -2.52 8.24
CA LYS A 34 4.71 -1.52 8.93
C LYS A 34 4.43 -0.11 8.40
N ALA A 35 4.40 0.07 7.09
CA ALA A 35 4.08 1.34 6.45
C ALA A 35 2.67 1.81 6.79
N TYR A 36 1.68 0.92 6.71
CA TYR A 36 0.31 1.22 7.13
C TYR A 36 0.26 1.74 8.56
N ARG A 37 0.92 1.08 9.51
CA ARG A 37 0.99 1.57 10.91
C ARG A 37 1.62 2.95 11.01
N THR A 38 2.75 3.17 10.33
CA THR A 38 3.45 4.47 10.36
C THR A 38 2.60 5.58 9.76
N LEU A 39 1.98 5.34 8.61
CA LEU A 39 1.13 6.31 7.91
C LEU A 39 -0.18 6.55 8.65
N ALA A 40 -0.81 5.52 9.21
CA ALA A 40 -2.00 5.64 10.03
C ALA A 40 -1.77 6.50 11.28
N LEU A 41 -0.59 6.42 11.90
CA LEU A 41 -0.21 7.27 13.03
C LEU A 41 0.11 8.71 12.59
N ARG A 42 0.64 8.87 11.38
CA ARG A 42 1.05 10.16 10.81
C ARG A 42 -0.13 10.96 10.28
N PHE A 43 -1.09 10.28 9.64
CA PHE A 43 -2.34 10.83 9.10
C PHE A 43 -3.55 10.55 10.01
N HIS A 44 -3.31 10.24 11.28
CA HIS A 44 -4.40 9.96 12.22
C HIS A 44 -5.30 11.20 12.38
N PRO A 45 -6.64 11.07 12.31
CA PRO A 45 -7.56 12.21 12.43
C PRO A 45 -7.48 12.89 13.80
N ASP A 46 -7.09 12.15 14.85
CA ASP A 46 -6.86 12.69 16.19
C ASP A 46 -5.67 13.67 16.23
N LYS A 47 -4.63 13.42 15.42
CA LYS A 47 -3.44 14.27 15.32
C LYS A 47 -3.54 15.34 14.23
N ASN A 48 -4.39 15.10 13.23
CA ASN A 48 -4.63 16.00 12.11
C ASN A 48 -6.13 16.35 12.04
N PRO A 49 -6.68 17.00 13.08
CA PRO A 49 -8.09 17.38 13.07
C PRO A 49 -8.34 18.42 11.97
N GLY A 50 -9.25 18.09 11.04
CA GLY A 50 -9.63 18.98 9.93
C GLY A 50 -8.76 18.89 8.69
N ASP A 51 -7.85 17.93 8.61
CA ASP A 51 -6.97 17.75 7.47
C ASP A 51 -7.60 16.77 6.46
N GLU A 52 -8.14 17.32 5.36
CA GLU A 52 -8.81 16.55 4.30
C GLU A 52 -7.82 15.60 3.62
N VAL A 53 -6.58 16.04 3.41
CA VAL A 53 -5.51 15.23 2.80
C VAL A 53 -5.19 14.03 3.70
N ALA A 54 -5.09 14.22 5.02
CA ALA A 54 -4.89 13.11 5.94
C ALA A 54 -6.06 12.11 5.90
N THR A 55 -7.29 12.60 5.78
CA THR A 55 -8.49 11.77 5.70
C THR A 55 -8.55 10.95 4.41
N GLU A 56 -8.27 11.58 3.26
CA GLU A 56 -8.17 10.89 1.97
C GLU A 56 -7.05 9.87 2.00
N THR A 57 -5.84 10.30 2.40
CA THR A 57 -4.68 9.41 2.51
C THR A 57 -5.01 8.22 3.42
N PHE A 58 -5.61 8.45 4.59
CA PHE A 58 -5.98 7.39 5.54
C PHE A 58 -6.99 6.37 4.95
N LYS A 59 -7.98 6.83 4.18
CA LYS A 59 -8.88 5.94 3.44
C LYS A 59 -8.11 5.10 2.43
N ASP A 60 -7.23 5.75 1.68
CA ASP A 60 -6.44 5.15 0.61
C ASP A 60 -5.47 4.08 1.14
N ILE A 61 -4.66 4.39 2.15
CA ILE A 61 -3.78 3.40 2.82
C ILE A 61 -4.56 2.27 3.49
N GLY A 62 -5.77 2.54 4.02
CA GLY A 62 -6.65 1.52 4.55
C GLY A 62 -7.13 0.54 3.47
N LYS A 63 -7.52 1.07 2.30
CA LYS A 63 -7.97 0.28 1.14
C LYS A 63 -6.82 -0.57 0.58
N ALA A 64 -5.67 0.05 0.36
CA ALA A 64 -4.45 -0.62 -0.09
C ALA A 64 -4.02 -1.73 0.87
N TYR A 65 -3.95 -1.44 2.17
CA TYR A 65 -3.62 -2.45 3.16
C TYR A 65 -4.65 -3.59 3.20
N ALA A 66 -5.95 -3.29 3.10
CA ALA A 66 -7.00 -4.31 3.14
C ALA A 66 -6.95 -5.27 1.94
N ILE A 67 -6.49 -4.80 0.78
CA ILE A 67 -6.32 -5.62 -0.43
C ILE A 67 -4.99 -6.38 -0.37
N LEU A 68 -3.88 -5.69 -0.08
CA LEU A 68 -2.54 -6.27 -0.10
C LEU A 68 -2.26 -7.20 1.09
N SER A 69 -2.92 -6.99 2.23
CA SER A 69 -2.79 -7.84 3.42
C SER A 69 -3.60 -9.14 3.31
N ASP A 70 -4.56 -9.23 2.38
CA ASP A 70 -5.46 -10.38 2.28
C ASP A 70 -5.25 -11.07 0.94
N ALA A 71 -4.69 -12.27 0.96
CA ALA A 71 -4.34 -13.01 -0.27
C ALA A 71 -5.55 -13.28 -1.18
N LYS A 72 -6.76 -13.40 -0.60
CA LYS A 72 -7.99 -13.56 -1.39
C LYS A 72 -8.37 -12.26 -2.08
N LYS A 73 -8.33 -11.12 -1.36
CA LYS A 73 -8.61 -9.82 -1.98
C LYS A 73 -7.55 -9.42 -2.98
N LYS A 74 -6.26 -9.67 -2.70
CA LYS A 74 -5.18 -9.45 -3.66
C LYS A 74 -5.43 -10.21 -4.96
N LYS A 75 -5.78 -11.50 -4.87
CA LYS A 75 -6.11 -12.30 -6.05
C LYS A 75 -7.36 -11.79 -6.76
N TYR A 76 -8.38 -11.37 -6.02
CA TYR A 76 -9.59 -10.78 -6.60
C TYR A 76 -9.30 -9.44 -7.30
N TYR A 77 -8.43 -8.61 -6.73
CA TYR A 77 -8.02 -7.33 -7.30
C TYR A 77 -7.19 -7.53 -8.58
N ASP A 78 -6.27 -8.49 -8.55
CA ASP A 78 -5.46 -8.91 -9.70
C ASP A 78 -6.33 -9.49 -10.84
N ASP A 79 -7.41 -10.20 -10.48
CA ASP A 79 -8.36 -10.82 -11.43
C ASP A 79 -9.43 -9.84 -11.94
N THR A 80 -9.81 -8.85 -11.13
CA THR A 80 -10.93 -7.92 -11.42
C THR A 80 -10.46 -6.57 -11.98
N GLY A 81 -9.22 -6.15 -11.75
CA GLY A 81 -8.64 -4.95 -12.37
C GLY A 81 -9.31 -3.63 -11.99
N ASP A 82 -9.98 -3.53 -10.82
CA ASP A 82 -10.59 -2.31 -10.27
C ASP A 82 -10.54 -2.27 -8.74
#